data_AF-A0A370L343-F1
#
_entry.id   AF-A0A370L343-F1
#
_cell.length_a   1.000
_cell.length_b   1.000
_cell.length_c   1.000
_cell.angle_alpha   90.00
_cell.angle_beta   90.00
_cell.angle_gamma   90.00
#
_symmetry.space_group_name_H-M   'P 1'
#
loop_
_entity.id
_entity.type
_entity.pdbx_description
1 polymer ?
#
loop_
_entity_poly.entity_id
_entity_poly.type
_entity_poly.pdbx_seq_one_letter_code
_entity_poly.pdbx_strand_id
1 'polypeptide(L)'
;MKTQCLSEVATSAAPPPKHGNYAHFVILPARDGWKVCFFYDGRGDFGYIERFLSPNGELIEPWTLPETDARSGMRLWSPASLSLH
;
A
#
# COMPACT_ATOMS: atom_id res chain seq x y z
N MET A 1 8.92 -13.95 -0.32
CA MET A 1 9.25 -12.51 -0.21
C MET A 1 9.08 -12.06 1.24
N LYS A 2 9.98 -11.25 1.80
CA LYS A 2 9.88 -10.77 3.19
C LYS A 2 9.08 -9.47 3.28
N THR A 3 8.45 -9.18 4.41
CA THR A 3 7.64 -7.96 4.66
C THR A 3 8.43 -6.66 4.46
N GLN A 4 9.72 -6.65 4.81
CA GLN A 4 10.61 -5.51 4.56
C GLN A 4 10.65 -5.11 3.07
N CYS A 5 10.66 -6.10 2.16
CA CYS A 5 10.64 -5.84 0.71
C CYS A 5 9.31 -5.17 0.27
N LEU A 6 8.17 -5.63 0.80
CA LEU A 6 6.87 -5.02 0.47
C LEU A 6 6.72 -3.60 1.03
N SER A 7 7.29 -3.32 2.21
CA SER A 7 7.29 -1.98 2.78
C SER A 7 8.08 -0.99 1.92
N GLU A 8 9.24 -1.40 1.39
CA GLU A 8 10.01 -0.60 0.44
C GLU A 8 9.24 -0.35 -0.87
N VAL A 9 8.53 -1.38 -1.37
CA VAL A 9 7.65 -1.24 -2.54
C VAL A 9 6.53 -0.24 -2.26
N ALA A 10 5.81 -0.37 -1.14
CA ALA A 10 4.76 0.57 -0.75
C ALA A 10 5.27 2.01 -0.60
N THR A 11 6.43 2.18 0.02
CA THR A 11 7.07 3.50 0.21
C THR A 11 7.44 4.12 -1.14
N SER A 12 7.98 3.33 -2.07
CA SER A 12 8.38 3.81 -3.40
C SER A 12 7.22 4.29 -4.27
N ALA A 13 6.00 3.82 -3.98
CA ALA A 13 4.80 4.31 -4.66
C ALA A 13 4.45 5.75 -4.26
N ALA A 14 5.06 6.27 -3.19
CA ALA A 14 4.89 7.63 -2.67
C ALA A 14 3.40 8.05 -2.61
N PRO A 15 2.54 7.27 -1.92
CA PRO A 15 1.12 7.59 -1.87
C PRO A 15 0.91 8.96 -1.23
N PRO A 16 0.09 9.84 -1.81
CA PRO A 16 -0.22 11.11 -1.19
C PRO A 16 -0.93 10.87 0.16
N PRO A 17 -0.68 11.69 1.19
CA PRO A 17 -1.35 11.53 2.48
C PRO A 17 -2.85 11.78 2.39
N LYS A 18 -3.27 12.58 1.39
CA LYS A 18 -4.66 12.82 1.04
C LYS A 18 -4.92 12.68 -0.44
N HIS A 19 -6.05 12.09 -0.81
CA HIS A 19 -6.48 11.97 -2.20
C HIS A 19 -8.00 11.98 -2.30
N GLY A 20 -8.56 12.87 -3.13
CA GLY A 20 -10.00 12.99 -3.37
C GLY A 20 -10.84 13.41 -2.14
N ASN A 21 -12.16 13.37 -2.28
CA ASN A 21 -13.15 13.73 -1.24
C ASN A 21 -14.21 12.62 -1.05
N TYR A 22 -13.92 11.40 -1.50
CA TYR A 22 -14.81 10.24 -1.43
C TYR A 22 -13.97 8.99 -1.20
N ALA A 23 -14.58 7.95 -0.62
CA ALA A 23 -13.89 6.68 -0.43
C ALA A 23 -13.60 6.03 -1.78
N HIS A 24 -12.33 5.75 -2.07
CA HIS A 24 -11.93 5.12 -3.34
C HIS A 24 -10.55 4.48 -3.27
N PHE A 25 -10.27 3.68 -4.29
CA PHE A 25 -8.99 3.03 -4.48
C PHE A 25 -8.12 3.79 -5.49
N VAL A 26 -6.84 3.93 -5.19
CA VAL A 26 -5.85 4.54 -6.07
C VAL A 26 -4.74 3.54 -6.33
N ILE A 27 -4.45 3.28 -7.60
CA ILE A 27 -3.36 2.40 -8.02
C ILE A 27 -2.19 3.28 -8.45
N LEU A 28 -1.05 3.13 -7.79
CA LEU A 28 0.17 3.86 -8.08
C LEU A 28 1.26 2.90 -8.59
N PRO A 29 2.06 3.32 -9.58
CA PRO A 29 3.29 2.61 -9.92
C PRO A 29 4.27 2.67 -8.75
N ALA A 30 5.02 1.60 -8.56
CA ALA A 30 6.07 1.46 -7.55
C ALA A 30 7.37 0.96 -8.20
N ARG A 31 8.43 0.84 -7.39
CA ARG A 31 9.73 0.33 -7.85
C ARG A 31 9.63 -1.02 -8.55
N ASP A 32 10.59 -1.31 -9.42
CA ASP A 32 10.78 -2.61 -10.05
C ASP A 32 9.55 -3.14 -10.81
N GLY A 33 8.70 -2.24 -11.33
CA GLY A 33 7.50 -2.58 -12.10
C GLY A 33 6.32 -3.04 -11.26
N TRP A 34 6.40 -2.94 -9.93
CA TRP A 34 5.28 -3.18 -9.04
C TRP A 34 4.20 -2.10 -9.19
N LYS A 35 2.98 -2.44 -8.80
CA LYS A 35 1.89 -1.49 -8.56
C LYS A 35 1.30 -1.73 -7.19
N VAL A 36 0.92 -0.66 -6.51
CA VAL A 36 0.30 -0.73 -5.18
C VAL A 36 -1.04 -0.03 -5.23
N CYS A 37 -2.07 -0.69 -4.69
CA CYS A 37 -3.41 -0.17 -4.59
C CYS A 37 -3.65 0.28 -3.15
N PHE A 38 -3.97 1.55 -2.97
CA PHE A 38 -4.25 2.18 -1.69
C PHE A 38 -5.73 2.52 -1.58
N PHE A 39 -6.30 2.34 -0.40
CA PHE A 39 -7.64 2.82 -0.08
C PHE A 39 -7.55 4.18 0.62
N TYR A 40 -8.37 5.12 0.18
CA TYR A 40 -8.61 6.39 0.83
C TYR A 40 -10.04 6.44 1.35
N ASP A 41 -10.24 7.00 2.53
CA ASP A 41 -11.55 7.06 3.17
C ASP A 41 -12.45 8.18 2.58
N GLY A 42 -13.65 8.35 3.15
CA GLY A 42 -14.61 9.36 2.72
C GLY A 42 -14.15 10.82 2.89
N ARG A 43 -13.05 11.06 3.61
CA ARG A 43 -12.40 12.37 3.78
C ARG A 43 -11.18 12.53 2.88
N GLY A 44 -10.87 11.50 2.09
CA GLY A 44 -9.68 11.41 1.29
C GLY A 44 -8.43 11.16 2.11
N ASP A 45 -8.53 10.79 3.39
CA ASP A 45 -7.37 10.43 4.20
C ASP A 45 -6.88 9.03 3.83
N PHE A 46 -5.56 8.81 3.86
CA PHE A 46 -4.99 7.48 3.66
C PHE A 46 -5.58 6.50 4.67
N GLY A 47 -6.18 5.42 4.17
CA GLY A 47 -6.68 4.33 5.00
C GLY A 47 -5.64 3.24 5.15
N TYR A 48 -5.42 2.46 4.08
CA TYR A 48 -4.59 1.26 4.12
C TYR A 48 -4.17 0.80 2.71
N ILE A 49 -3.27 -0.20 2.66
CA ILE A 49 -2.93 -0.89 1.42
C ILE A 49 -3.94 -2.01 1.15
N GLU A 50 -4.65 -1.91 0.03
CA GLU A 50 -5.59 -2.94 -0.41
C GLU A 50 -4.83 -4.15 -0.97
N ARG A 51 -3.91 -3.92 -1.91
CA ARG A 51 -3.18 -4.99 -2.61
C ARG A 51 -1.91 -4.53 -3.30
N PHE A 52 -1.00 -5.47 -3.50
CA PHE A 52 0.18 -5.33 -4.35
C PHE A 52 0.00 -6.16 -5.62
N LEU A 53 0.44 -5.62 -6.75
CA LEU A 53 0.57 -6.35 -7.99
C LEU A 53 2.03 -6.35 -8.41
N SER A 54 2.61 -7.55 -8.49
CA SER A 54 3.98 -7.74 -8.93
C SER A 54 4.13 -7.53 -10.45
N PRO A 55 5.35 -7.29 -10.95
CA PRO A 55 5.61 -7.15 -12.38
C PRO A 55 5.29 -8.42 -13.19
N ASN A 56 5.23 -9.60 -12.55
CA ASN A 56 4.89 -10.86 -13.21
C ASN A 56 3.40 -11.23 -13.11
N GLY A 57 2.57 -10.40 -12.46
CA GLY A 57 1.14 -10.61 -12.32
C GLY A 57 0.69 -11.29 -11.02
N GLU A 58 1.61 -11.71 -10.14
CA GLU A 58 1.25 -12.16 -8.78
C GLU A 58 0.56 -11.04 -8.00
N LEU A 59 -0.60 -11.37 -7.40
CA LEU A 59 -1.38 -10.48 -6.55
C LEU A 59 -1.19 -10.85 -5.08
N ILE A 60 -0.96 -9.85 -4.24
CA ILE A 60 -0.85 -10.02 -2.78
C ILE A 60 -1.84 -9.08 -2.12
N GLU A 61 -2.82 -9.65 -1.41
CA GLU A 61 -3.85 -8.92 -0.67
C GLU A 61 -3.61 -9.14 0.82
N PRO A 62 -2.96 -8.20 1.54
CA PRO A 62 -2.56 -8.42 2.93
C PRO A 62 -3.72 -8.87 3.82
N TRP A 63 -4.94 -8.38 3.57
CA TRP A 63 -6.15 -8.69 4.33
C TRP A 63 -6.65 -10.12 4.19
N THR A 64 -6.30 -10.84 3.12
CA THR A 64 -6.75 -12.22 2.88
C THR A 64 -5.78 -13.27 3.41
N LEU A 65 -4.54 -12.87 3.73
CA LEU A 65 -3.50 -13.78 4.22
C LEU A 65 -3.75 -14.24 5.68
N PRO A 66 -3.27 -15.43 6.09
CA PRO A 66 -3.29 -15.80 7.50
C PRO A 66 -2.31 -14.94 8.31
N GLU A 67 -2.55 -14.77 9.61
CA GLU A 67 -1.66 -14.00 10.51
C GLU A 67 -0.24 -14.57 10.59
N THR A 68 -0.09 -15.88 10.37
CA THR A 68 1.21 -16.55 10.31
C THR A 68 2.03 -16.20 9.07
N ASP A 69 1.41 -15.62 8.04
CA ASP A 69 2.12 -15.09 6.89
C ASP A 69 2.69 -13.71 7.22
N ALA A 70 4.00 -13.57 7.15
CA ALA A 70 4.69 -12.32 7.46
C ALA A 70 4.18 -11.12 6.62
N ARG A 71 3.67 -11.35 5.41
CA ARG A 71 3.14 -10.30 4.52
C ARG A 71 1.83 -9.70 5.03
N SER A 72 1.11 -10.39 5.92
CA SER A 72 -0.09 -9.85 6.59
C SER A 72 0.20 -8.60 7.41
N GLY A 73 1.46 -8.41 7.86
CA GLY A 73 1.89 -7.19 8.55
C GLY A 73 1.72 -5.90 7.73
N MET A 74 1.59 -5.99 6.40
CA MET A 74 1.32 -4.83 5.54
C MET A 74 -0.06 -4.20 5.76
N ARG A 75 -0.99 -4.87 6.48
CA ARG A 75 -2.27 -4.27 6.92
C ARG A 75 -2.07 -3.03 7.80
N LEU A 76 -0.98 -3.02 8.56
CA LEU A 76 -0.64 -1.96 9.51
C LEU A 76 0.37 -0.96 8.94
N TRP A 77 0.73 -1.10 7.66
CA TRP A 77 1.63 -0.16 7.02
C TRP A 77 0.92 1.18 6.82
N SER A 78 1.63 2.26 7.11
CA SER A 78 1.23 3.62 6.78
C SER A 78 2.41 4.35 6.13
N PRO A 79 2.16 5.33 5.25
CA PRO A 79 3.21 6.20 4.76
C PRO A 79 3.80 6.96 5.94
N ALA A 80 5.12 7.16 5.94
CA ALA A 80 5.75 8.01 6.94
C ALA A 80 5.10 9.40 6.86
N SER A 81 4.60 9.91 7.98
CA SER A 81 4.13 11.29 8.07
C SER A 81 5.26 12.18 7.60
N LEU A 82 5.03 12.94 6.52
CA LEU A 82 5.96 13.98 6.10
C LEU A 82 6.04 14.98 7.26
N SER A 83 7.09 14.86 8.08
CA SER A 83 7.53 15.92 8.96
C SER A 83 7.80 17.12 8.05
N LEU A 84 6.88 18.09 8.04
CA LEU A 84 7.14 19.42 7.50
C LEU A 84 8.35 19.98 8.26
N HIS A 85 9.51 19.94 7.64
CA HIS A 85 10.69 20.71 8.04
C HIS A 85 10.59 22.12 7.47
#